data_AF-A0A1X0QSK5-F1
#
_entry.id   AF-A0A1X0QSK5-F1
#
_cell.length_a   1.000
_cell.length_b   1.000
_cell.length_c   1.000
_cell.angle_alpha   90.00
_cell.angle_beta   90.00
_cell.angle_gamma   90.00
#
_symmetry.space_group_name_H-M   'P 1'
#
loop_
_entity.id
_entity.type
_entity.pdbx_description
1 polymer ?
#
loop_
_entity_poly.entity_id
_entity_poly.type
_entity_poly.pdbx_seq_one_letter_code
_entity_poly.pdbx_strand_id
1 'polypeptide(L)'
;SPLSFLNGAKAEEMDDMQIAKMYIAGGAHKNSNSGDIVYPKNNQTWHVGQKAKVVFRKANYGVNETVSIFFFEKTPVLAGGPISNRVFTFKVPASAYSGRNATSLLLAVKRKNFYLQSVDSVVLHVI
;
A
#
# COMPACT_ATOMS: atom_id res chain seq x y z
N SER A 1 -1.42 8.05 16.21
CA SER A 1 -1.41 8.08 14.74
C SER A 1 -2.81 8.28 14.20
N PRO A 2 -3.01 8.90 13.03
CA PRO A 2 -4.32 9.23 12.45
C PRO A 2 -5.25 8.04 12.13
N LEU A 3 -4.82 6.80 12.41
CA LEU A 3 -5.65 5.59 12.30
C LEU A 3 -5.78 4.83 13.64
N SER A 4 -5.30 5.40 14.75
CA SER A 4 -5.35 4.70 16.06
C SER A 4 -6.76 4.41 16.54
N PHE A 5 -7.76 5.15 16.05
CA PHE A 5 -9.18 4.90 16.31
C PHE A 5 -9.77 3.76 15.46
N LEU A 6 -9.07 3.29 14.41
CA LEU A 6 -9.48 2.14 13.60
C LEU A 6 -8.75 0.85 13.99
N ASN A 7 -7.74 0.92 14.88
CA ASN A 7 -7.11 -0.27 15.43
C ASN A 7 -8.15 -1.07 16.23
N GLY A 8 -8.59 -2.20 15.67
CA GLY A 8 -9.60 -3.07 16.28
C GLY A 8 -11.05 -2.79 15.87
N ALA A 9 -11.31 -1.81 14.99
CA ALA A 9 -12.63 -1.69 14.35
C ALA A 9 -12.80 -2.82 13.32
N LYS A 10 -13.99 -3.44 13.28
CA LYS A 10 -14.37 -4.39 12.21
C LYS A 10 -14.32 -3.68 10.86
N ALA A 11 -13.14 -3.66 10.24
CA ALA A 11 -12.93 -3.19 8.89
C ALA A 11 -13.30 -4.28 7.85
N GLU A 12 -14.15 -5.25 8.24
CA GLU A 12 -14.83 -6.16 7.29
C GLU A 12 -15.73 -5.36 6.34
N GLU A 13 -16.37 -4.30 6.82
CA GLU A 13 -17.31 -3.49 6.03
C GLU A 13 -16.64 -2.34 5.27
N MET A 14 -15.41 -1.96 5.64
CA MET A 14 -14.69 -0.87 4.99
C MET A 14 -13.74 -1.38 3.92
N ASP A 15 -14.01 -0.96 2.68
CA ASP A 15 -13.17 -1.24 1.53
C ASP A 15 -11.77 -0.60 1.68
N ASP A 16 -10.78 -1.22 1.04
CA ASP A 16 -9.39 -0.74 1.02
C ASP A 16 -9.25 0.71 0.55
N MET A 17 -10.08 1.14 -0.40
CA MET A 17 -10.06 2.52 -0.87
C MET A 17 -10.60 3.49 0.18
N GLN A 18 -11.60 3.10 0.97
CA GLN A 18 -12.14 3.93 2.05
C GLN A 18 -11.10 4.12 3.16
N ILE A 19 -10.44 3.04 3.56
CA ILE A 19 -9.33 3.08 4.52
C ILE A 19 -8.21 3.98 4.01
N ALA A 20 -7.84 3.85 2.73
CA ALA A 20 -6.83 4.71 2.13
C ALA A 20 -7.23 6.19 2.19
N LYS A 21 -8.47 6.54 1.84
CA LYS A 21 -8.96 7.93 1.91
C LYS A 21 -8.83 8.50 3.33
N MET A 22 -9.19 7.72 4.35
CA MET A 22 -9.02 8.14 5.75
C MET A 22 -7.56 8.31 6.15
N TYR A 23 -6.69 7.40 5.72
CA TYR A 23 -5.24 7.49 5.93
C TYR A 23 -4.63 8.75 5.30
N ILE A 24 -5.08 9.11 4.10
CA ILE A 24 -4.65 10.32 3.40
C ILE A 24 -5.18 11.58 4.10
N ALA A 25 -6.48 11.62 4.42
CA ALA A 25 -7.10 12.73 5.12
C ALA A 25 -6.44 13.00 6.48
N GLY A 26 -6.05 11.95 7.20
CA GLY A 26 -5.33 12.05 8.47
C GLY A 26 -3.87 12.51 8.35
N GLY A 27 -3.33 12.67 7.14
CA GLY A 27 -1.96 13.14 6.92
C GLY A 27 -0.86 12.14 7.28
N ALA A 28 -1.21 10.87 7.57
CA ALA A 28 -0.27 9.84 7.99
C ALA A 28 0.78 9.46 6.92
N HIS A 29 0.43 9.63 5.64
CA HIS A 29 1.31 9.43 4.49
C HIS A 29 2.51 10.40 4.45
N LYS A 30 2.44 11.53 5.17
CA LYS A 30 3.54 12.52 5.23
C LYS A 30 4.76 11.99 5.98
N ASN A 31 4.60 10.93 6.77
CA ASN A 31 5.68 10.23 7.48
C ASN A 31 6.01 8.89 6.78
N SER A 32 6.20 8.91 5.46
CA SER A 32 6.45 7.75 4.57
C SER A 32 7.68 6.87 4.91
N ASN A 33 8.38 7.14 6.01
CA ASN A 33 9.47 6.32 6.56
C ASN A 33 9.00 5.30 7.62
N SER A 34 7.73 5.32 8.04
CA SER A 34 7.20 4.32 8.97
C SER A 34 6.31 3.32 8.23
N GLY A 35 6.89 2.19 7.81
CA GLY A 35 6.17 1.10 7.18
C GLY A 35 7.03 -0.16 7.07
N ASP A 36 6.41 -1.29 6.78
CA ASP A 36 7.10 -2.57 6.58
C ASP A 36 7.64 -2.71 5.15
N ILE A 37 7.22 -1.86 4.20
CA ILE A 37 7.74 -1.82 2.83
C ILE A 37 9.22 -1.41 2.85
N VAL A 38 10.10 -2.29 2.34
CA VAL A 38 11.53 -2.02 2.15
C VAL A 38 11.90 -1.72 0.70
N TYR A 39 11.05 -2.11 -0.24
CA TYR A 39 11.16 -1.78 -1.67
C TYR A 39 9.75 -1.71 -2.29
N PRO A 40 9.45 -0.74 -3.18
CA PRO A 40 10.34 0.32 -3.69
C PRO A 40 10.71 1.36 -2.62
N LYS A 41 11.69 2.22 -2.92
CA LYS A 41 11.99 3.40 -2.12
C LYS A 41 11.18 4.60 -2.59
N ASN A 42 11.00 5.60 -1.72
CA ASN A 42 10.32 6.84 -2.08
C ASN A 42 11.02 7.53 -3.26
N ASN A 43 10.21 8.15 -4.12
CA ASN A 43 10.60 8.85 -5.35
C ASN A 43 11.31 7.96 -6.37
N GLN A 44 11.20 6.64 -6.26
CA GLN A 44 11.70 5.74 -7.29
C GLN A 44 10.82 5.82 -8.54
N THR A 45 11.47 5.73 -9.70
CA THR A 45 10.79 5.73 -10.99
C THR A 45 10.44 4.32 -11.44
N TRP A 46 9.19 4.13 -11.83
CA TRP A 46 8.64 2.93 -12.41
C TRP A 46 8.04 3.22 -13.78
N HIS A 47 8.17 2.29 -14.72
CA HIS A 47 7.62 2.42 -16.06
C HIS A 47 6.29 1.69 -16.21
N VAL A 48 5.34 2.29 -16.90
CA VAL A 48 4.10 1.59 -17.31
C VAL A 48 4.47 0.32 -18.09
N GLY A 49 3.79 -0.78 -17.76
CA GLY A 49 3.99 -2.07 -18.39
C GLY A 49 5.19 -2.88 -17.86
N GLN A 50 6.06 -2.30 -17.03
CA GLN A 50 7.15 -3.06 -16.42
C GLN A 50 6.63 -4.06 -15.38
N LYS A 51 7.39 -5.14 -15.13
CA LYS A 51 7.16 -6.03 -14.00
C LYS A 51 7.78 -5.42 -12.74
N ALA A 52 6.92 -5.00 -11.81
CA ALA A 52 7.33 -4.41 -10.54
C ALA A 52 7.21 -5.42 -9.39
N LYS A 53 7.84 -5.08 -8.26
CA LYS A 53 7.71 -5.82 -7.01
C LYS A 53 7.60 -4.88 -5.82
N VAL A 54 6.85 -5.29 -4.82
CA VAL A 54 6.82 -4.70 -3.48
C VAL A 54 7.37 -5.73 -2.52
N VAL A 55 8.32 -5.31 -1.70
CA VAL A 55 9.02 -6.17 -0.74
C VAL A 55 8.79 -5.63 0.65
N PHE A 56 8.33 -6.51 1.54
CA PHE A 56 8.19 -6.25 2.97
C PHE A 56 9.42 -6.76 3.74
N ARG A 57 9.75 -6.08 4.83
CA ARG A 57 10.83 -6.50 5.74
C ARG A 57 10.59 -7.91 6.27
N LYS A 58 11.65 -8.55 6.78
CA LYS A 58 11.50 -9.81 7.50
C LYS A 58 10.93 -9.50 8.89
N ALA A 59 9.77 -10.07 9.21
CA ALA A 59 9.12 -9.96 10.50
C ALA A 59 8.33 -11.26 10.79
N ASN A 60 7.90 -11.43 12.04
CA ASN A 60 7.05 -12.55 12.46
C ASN A 60 5.57 -12.20 12.17
N TYR A 61 5.22 -12.13 10.89
CA TYR A 61 3.84 -11.90 10.47
C TYR A 61 2.94 -13.06 10.89
N GLY A 62 1.77 -12.75 11.44
CA GLY A 62 0.78 -13.76 11.81
C GLY A 62 0.22 -14.51 10.60
N VAL A 63 -0.25 -15.74 10.82
CA VAL A 63 -0.81 -16.62 9.76
C VAL A 63 -2.02 -16.03 9.03
N ASN A 64 -2.75 -15.12 9.68
CA ASN A 64 -3.95 -14.47 9.14
C ASN A 64 -3.71 -12.99 8.79
N GLU A 65 -2.44 -12.59 8.66
CA GLU A 65 -2.08 -11.25 8.21
C GLU A 65 -2.00 -11.20 6.69
N THR A 66 -2.76 -10.28 6.11
CA THR A 66 -2.85 -10.08 4.66
C THR A 66 -2.50 -8.65 4.30
N VAL A 67 -2.11 -8.46 3.05
CA VAL A 67 -1.89 -7.13 2.47
C VAL A 67 -2.62 -6.98 1.14
N SER A 68 -3.12 -5.77 0.87
CA SER A 68 -3.65 -5.35 -0.42
C SER A 68 -2.83 -4.18 -0.94
N ILE A 69 -2.36 -4.25 -2.18
CA ILE A 69 -1.44 -3.27 -2.79
C ILE A 69 -2.10 -2.62 -4.00
N PHE A 70 -2.13 -1.29 -4.04
CA PHE A 70 -2.72 -0.52 -5.15
C PHE A 70 -2.18 0.91 -5.20
N PHE A 71 -2.37 1.59 -6.33
CA PHE A 71 -2.16 3.02 -6.43
C PHE A 71 -3.43 3.77 -6.04
N PHE A 72 -3.31 4.68 -5.08
CA PHE A 72 -4.42 5.43 -4.52
C PHE A 72 -5.21 6.18 -5.62
N GLU A 73 -6.52 5.98 -5.64
CA GLU A 73 -7.48 6.53 -6.64
C GLU A 73 -7.14 6.27 -8.11
N LYS A 74 -6.22 5.35 -8.41
CA LYS A 74 -5.74 5.08 -9.77
C LYS A 74 -5.95 3.64 -10.21
N THR A 75 -5.91 2.69 -9.28
CA THR A 75 -6.01 1.27 -9.62
C THR A 75 -6.89 0.52 -8.62
N PRO A 76 -7.50 -0.61 -9.04
CA PRO A 76 -7.90 -1.64 -8.10
C PRO A 76 -6.66 -2.28 -7.44
N VAL A 77 -6.89 -3.27 -6.57
CA VAL A 77 -5.83 -4.11 -5.99
C VAL A 77 -5.04 -4.79 -7.10
N LEU A 78 -3.73 -4.55 -7.12
CA LEU A 78 -2.77 -5.08 -8.11
C LEU A 78 -2.13 -6.38 -7.65
N ALA A 79 -1.93 -6.51 -6.34
CA ALA A 79 -1.43 -7.71 -5.71
C ALA A 79 -1.90 -7.73 -4.24
N GLY A 80 -2.04 -8.93 -3.70
CA GLY A 80 -2.39 -9.10 -2.30
C GLY A 80 -2.34 -10.55 -1.86
N GLY A 81 -2.62 -10.78 -0.59
CA GLY A 81 -2.58 -12.10 0.04
C GLY A 81 -1.76 -12.11 1.33
N PRO A 82 -1.32 -13.30 1.81
CA PRO A 82 -0.59 -13.43 3.06
C PRO A 82 0.71 -12.61 3.05
N ILE A 83 0.86 -11.68 4.00
CA ILE A 83 2.05 -10.80 4.07
C ILE A 83 3.35 -11.58 4.35
N SER A 84 3.23 -12.79 4.90
CA SER A 84 4.33 -13.74 5.08
C SER A 84 5.04 -14.12 3.77
N ASN A 85 4.38 -13.98 2.61
CA ASN A 85 5.00 -14.14 1.29
C ASN A 85 6.07 -13.07 1.02
N ARG A 86 5.95 -11.91 1.66
CA ARG A 86 6.86 -10.75 1.65
C ARG A 86 7.13 -10.08 0.30
N VAL A 87 7.07 -10.80 -0.81
CA VAL A 87 7.35 -10.30 -2.15
C VAL A 87 6.09 -10.45 -2.99
N PHE A 88 5.58 -9.32 -3.46
CA PHE A 88 4.39 -9.26 -4.29
C PHE A 88 4.76 -8.63 -5.62
N THR A 89 4.44 -9.30 -6.72
CA THR A 89 4.79 -8.83 -8.06
C THR A 89 3.56 -8.57 -8.90
N PHE A 90 3.59 -7.51 -9.71
CA PHE A 90 2.53 -7.17 -10.64
C PHE A 90 3.10 -6.41 -11.85
N LYS A 91 2.30 -6.30 -12.92
CA LYS A 91 2.62 -5.42 -14.05
C LYS A 91 2.10 -4.02 -13.75
N VAL A 92 2.93 -2.99 -13.89
CA VAL A 92 2.50 -1.60 -13.63
C VAL A 92 1.44 -1.20 -14.67
N PRO A 93 0.21 -0.87 -14.26
CA PRO A 93 -0.86 -0.54 -15.20
C PRO A 93 -0.72 0.89 -15.73
N ALA A 94 -1.29 1.17 -16.91
CA ALA A 94 -1.29 2.51 -17.50
C ALA A 94 -2.01 3.55 -16.62
N SER A 95 -3.06 3.14 -15.89
CA SER A 95 -3.79 4.03 -14.98
C SER A 95 -2.95 4.50 -13.78
N ALA A 96 -1.84 3.82 -13.46
CA ALA A 96 -0.90 4.26 -12.43
C ALA A 96 -0.02 5.44 -12.88
N TYR A 97 -0.04 5.82 -14.16
CA TYR A 97 0.76 6.93 -14.69
C TYR A 97 0.58 8.20 -13.85
N SER A 98 1.70 8.79 -13.43
CA SER A 98 1.70 9.96 -12.55
C SER A 98 1.59 11.27 -13.33
N GLY A 99 2.14 11.34 -14.55
CA GLY A 99 2.43 12.59 -15.24
C GLY A 99 3.91 12.98 -15.15
N ARG A 100 4.38 13.78 -16.11
CA ARG A 100 5.82 14.10 -16.31
C ARG A 100 6.53 14.69 -15.07
N ASN A 101 5.81 15.45 -14.24
CA ASN A 101 6.34 16.10 -13.04
C ASN A 101 5.50 15.81 -11.78
N ALA A 102 4.77 14.71 -11.79
CA ALA A 102 3.88 14.34 -10.69
C ALA A 102 4.26 12.97 -10.12
N THR A 103 3.68 12.65 -8.98
CA THR A 103 3.89 11.38 -8.28
C THR A 103 2.57 10.64 -8.14
N SER A 104 2.69 9.32 -7.98
CA SER A 104 1.59 8.45 -7.60
C SER A 104 1.90 7.84 -6.25
N LEU A 105 0.86 7.66 -5.45
CA LEU A 105 0.99 7.08 -4.12
C LEU A 105 0.63 5.60 -4.18
N LEU A 106 1.64 4.75 -3.95
CA LEU A 106 1.43 3.32 -3.77
C LEU A 106 1.08 3.07 -2.30
N LEU A 107 -0.03 2.39 -2.05
CA LEU A 107 -0.48 2.02 -0.71
C LEU A 107 -0.45 0.52 -0.54
N ALA A 108 -0.16 0.09 0.67
CA ALA A 108 -0.32 -1.29 1.11
C ALA A 108 -1.14 -1.31 2.40
N VAL A 109 -2.38 -1.79 2.30
CA VAL A 109 -3.28 -1.93 3.46
C VAL A 109 -3.06 -3.30 4.08
N LYS A 110 -2.63 -3.32 5.34
CA LYS A 110 -2.38 -4.55 6.10
C LYS A 110 -3.55 -4.84 7.02
N ARG A 111 -4.08 -6.06 6.95
CA ARG A 111 -5.15 -6.56 7.82
C ARG A 111 -4.72 -7.81 8.57
N LYS A 112 -5.36 -8.07 9.71
CA LYS A 112 -5.27 -9.32 10.47
C LYS A 112 -6.68 -9.77 10.81
N ASN A 113 -7.08 -10.97 10.39
CA ASN A 113 -8.47 -11.45 10.56
C ASN A 113 -9.51 -10.42 10.06
N PHE A 114 -9.27 -9.77 8.91
CA PHE A 114 -10.09 -8.69 8.36
C PHE A 114 -10.08 -7.34 9.12
N TYR A 115 -9.40 -7.24 10.26
CA TYR A 115 -9.22 -5.97 10.98
C TYR A 115 -8.03 -5.20 10.43
N LEU A 116 -8.20 -3.89 10.20
CA LEU A 116 -7.11 -3.00 9.82
C LEU A 116 -6.00 -3.02 10.90
N GLN A 117 -4.76 -3.22 10.47
CA GLN A 117 -3.57 -3.15 11.33
C GLN A 117 -2.78 -1.87 11.07
N SER A 118 -2.50 -1.60 9.80
CA SER A 118 -1.75 -0.42 9.38
C SER A 118 -1.86 -0.22 7.87
N VAL A 119 -1.48 0.96 7.42
CA VAL A 119 -1.33 1.30 6.01
C VAL A 119 0.10 1.78 5.82
N ASP A 120 0.83 1.11 4.92
CA ASP A 120 2.13 1.58 4.46
C ASP A 120 1.94 2.38 3.17
N SER A 121 2.82 3.35 2.93
CA SER A 121 2.75 4.18 1.73
C SER A 121 4.14 4.46 1.17
N VAL A 122 4.24 4.50 -0.16
CA VAL A 122 5.45 4.88 -0.89
C VAL A 122 5.07 5.79 -2.04
N VAL A 123 5.77 6.93 -2.14
CA VAL A 123 5.61 7.88 -3.26
C VAL A 123 6.47 7.42 -4.42
N LEU A 124 5.92 7.35 -5.64
CA LEU A 124 6.62 6.89 -6.83
C LEU A 124 6.40 7.84 -8.02
N HIS A 125 7.38 7.89 -8.91
CA HIS A 125 7.19 8.43 -10.26
C HIS A 125 6.80 7.28 -11.17
N VAL A 126 5.60 7.30 -11.75
CA VAL A 126 5.17 6.31 -12.74
C VAL A 126 5.10 7.00 -14.09
N ILE A 127 5.97 6.59 -15.01
CA ILE A 127 6.13 7.20 -16.32
C ILE A 127 5.89 6.23 -17.47
#